data_AF-A0A7Z9SKM6-F1
#
_entry.id   AF-A0A7Z9SKM6-F1
#
_cell.length_a   1.000
_cell.length_b   1.000
_cell.length_c   1.000
_cell.angle_alpha   90.00
_cell.angle_beta   90.00
_cell.angle_gamma   90.00
#
_symmetry.space_group_name_H-M   'P 1'
#
loop_
_entity.id
_entity.type
_entity.pdbx_description
1 polymer ?
#
loop_
_entity_poly.entity_id
_entity_poly.type
_entity_poly.pdbx_seq_one_letter_code
_entity_poly.pdbx_strand_id
1 'polypeptide(L)'
;MFGFKKKPPLSDISDEILQRVYGILAFPRSNNDGVVPDSVIDSEYVIGFHMSLIATLYRELSGDINFNNKQNWGLVQFDVFSKVFGLNEDELLQRILPIIENPSSEATRGRNDARDAYEMIQNNDDEAFFEFNRNIKHL
;
A
#
# COMPACT_ATOMS: atom_id res chain seq x y z
N MET A 1 10.80 26.69 -23.54
CA MET A 1 9.46 26.61 -22.92
C MET A 1 9.54 25.60 -21.79
N PHE A 2 9.58 26.05 -20.53
CA PHE A 2 9.47 25.16 -19.39
C PHE A 2 7.98 24.88 -19.17
N GLY A 3 7.51 23.75 -19.69
CA GLY A 3 6.18 23.27 -19.38
C GLY A 3 6.14 22.87 -17.91
N PHE A 4 5.46 23.64 -17.08
CA PHE A 4 5.06 23.18 -15.75
C PHE A 4 4.18 21.94 -15.99
N LYS A 5 4.74 20.74 -15.80
CA LYS A 5 3.90 19.53 -15.68
C LYS A 5 2.95 19.81 -14.52
N LYS A 6 1.66 19.94 -14.84
CA LYS A 6 0.61 20.08 -13.83
C LYS A 6 0.76 18.89 -12.88
N LYS A 7 0.81 19.15 -11.56
CA LYS A 7 0.78 18.05 -10.59
C LYS A 7 -0.48 17.22 -10.85
N PRO A 8 -0.38 15.88 -10.93
CA PRO A 8 -1.56 15.05 -11.14
C PRO A 8 -2.59 15.30 -10.02
N PRO A 9 -3.90 15.28 -10.33
CA PRO A 9 -4.96 15.23 -9.33
C PRO A 9 -4.71 14.12 -8.30
N LEU A 10 -5.17 14.32 -7.06
CA LEU A 10 -5.01 13.30 -6.01
C LEU A 10 -5.73 11.99 -6.35
N SER A 11 -6.87 12.07 -7.05
CA SER A 11 -7.59 10.90 -7.56
C SER A 11 -6.73 10.04 -8.48
N ASP A 12 -6.00 10.69 -9.40
CA ASP A 12 -5.17 10.01 -10.38
C ASP A 12 -3.99 9.32 -9.68
N ILE A 13 -3.44 9.96 -8.65
CA ILE A 13 -2.41 9.34 -7.78
C ILE A 13 -2.99 8.13 -7.06
N SER A 14 -4.15 8.25 -6.42
CA SER A 14 -4.78 7.12 -5.71
C SER A 14 -5.05 5.94 -6.64
N ASP A 15 -5.60 6.20 -7.83
CA ASP A 15 -5.94 5.14 -8.79
C ASP A 15 -4.69 4.45 -9.34
N GLU A 16 -3.61 5.20 -9.60
CA GLU A 16 -2.34 4.60 -10.02
C GLU A 16 -1.67 3.79 -8.90
N ILE A 17 -1.71 4.27 -7.65
CA ILE A 17 -1.25 3.47 -6.49
C ILE A 17 -2.05 2.18 -6.41
N LEU A 18 -3.39 2.26 -6.52
CA LEU A 18 -4.25 1.08 -6.41
C LEU A 18 -3.93 0.03 -7.47
N GLN A 19 -3.75 0.45 -8.73
CA GLN A 19 -3.36 -0.45 -9.82
C GLN A 19 -2.03 -1.14 -9.53
N ARG A 20 -1.03 -0.39 -9.03
CA ARG A 20 0.30 -0.96 -8.69
C ARG A 20 0.22 -1.90 -7.49
N VAL A 21 -0.56 -1.56 -6.47
CA VAL A 21 -0.83 -2.43 -5.32
C VAL A 21 -1.50 -3.72 -5.78
N TYR A 22 -2.44 -3.66 -6.73
CA TYR A 22 -3.12 -4.82 -7.32
C TYR A 22 -2.19 -5.72 -8.15
N GLY A 23 -1.14 -5.15 -8.75
CA GLY A 23 -0.09 -5.92 -9.43
C GLY A 23 0.79 -6.75 -8.48
N ILE A 24 0.80 -6.43 -7.18
CA ILE A 24 1.60 -7.16 -6.19
C ILE A 24 0.80 -8.36 -5.67
N LEU A 25 1.23 -9.55 -6.10
CA LEU A 25 0.55 -10.84 -5.87
C LEU A 25 0.78 -11.44 -4.46
N ALA A 26 1.30 -10.66 -3.51
CA ALA A 26 1.67 -11.13 -2.17
C ALA A 26 0.46 -11.61 -1.36
N PHE A 27 -0.74 -11.09 -1.64
CA PHE A 27 -1.97 -11.47 -0.95
C PHE A 27 -3.05 -11.92 -1.95
N PRO A 28 -3.73 -13.05 -1.70
CA PRO A 28 -4.77 -13.55 -2.60
C PRO A 28 -5.99 -12.61 -2.60
N ARG A 29 -6.23 -11.97 -3.75
CA ARG A 29 -7.39 -11.06 -3.98
C ARG A 29 -8.29 -11.50 -5.14
N SER A 30 -7.86 -12.50 -5.92
CA SER A 30 -8.51 -12.95 -7.16
C SER A 30 -9.92 -13.49 -6.99
N ASN A 31 -10.28 -13.90 -5.76
CA ASN A 31 -11.59 -14.47 -5.45
C ASN A 31 -12.47 -13.51 -4.64
N ASN A 32 -12.05 -12.24 -4.48
CA ASN A 32 -12.71 -11.26 -3.60
C ASN A 32 -12.74 -9.85 -4.25
N ASP A 33 -13.05 -9.78 -5.55
CA ASP A 33 -13.18 -8.51 -6.31
C ASP A 33 -11.99 -7.53 -6.20
N GLY A 34 -10.78 -8.05 -5.98
CA GLY A 34 -9.59 -7.21 -5.81
C GLY A 34 -9.37 -6.70 -4.37
N VAL A 35 -10.25 -7.05 -3.44
CA VAL A 35 -10.17 -6.70 -2.02
C VAL A 35 -9.44 -7.78 -1.23
N VAL A 36 -8.67 -7.39 -0.21
CA VAL A 36 -8.07 -8.34 0.74
C VAL A 36 -9.18 -9.03 1.56
N PRO A 37 -9.22 -10.37 1.64
CA PRO A 37 -10.28 -11.08 2.37
C PRO A 37 -10.38 -10.66 3.84
N ASP A 38 -11.59 -10.69 4.41
CA ASP A 38 -11.84 -10.38 5.83
C ASP A 38 -11.04 -11.27 6.80
N SER A 39 -10.66 -12.47 6.38
CA SER A 39 -9.79 -13.35 7.17
C SER A 39 -8.35 -12.83 7.33
N VAL A 40 -7.97 -11.83 6.54
CA VAL A 40 -6.60 -11.30 6.41
C VAL A 40 -6.56 -9.80 6.74
N ILE A 41 -7.68 -9.10 6.66
CA ILE A 41 -7.78 -7.64 6.86
C ILE A 41 -7.38 -7.19 8.28
N ASP A 42 -7.61 -8.05 9.31
CA ASP A 42 -7.21 -7.77 10.69
C ASP A 42 -5.76 -8.17 10.99
N SER A 43 -5.04 -8.71 9.99
CA SER A 43 -3.62 -9.00 10.13
C SER A 43 -2.84 -7.70 10.12
N GLU A 44 -2.28 -7.36 11.29
CA GLU A 44 -1.40 -6.19 11.44
C GLU A 44 -0.20 -6.25 10.48
N TYR A 45 0.28 -7.45 10.16
CA TYR A 45 1.30 -7.67 9.14
C TYR A 45 0.84 -7.18 7.76
N VAL A 46 -0.36 -7.56 7.32
CA VAL A 46 -0.91 -7.17 6.03
C VAL A 46 -1.17 -5.66 5.98
N ILE A 47 -1.69 -5.09 7.07
CA ILE A 47 -1.86 -3.64 7.20
C ILE A 47 -0.51 -2.94 7.09
N GLY A 48 0.49 -3.39 7.84
CA GLY A 48 1.85 -2.86 7.79
C GLY A 48 2.48 -2.92 6.39
N PHE A 49 2.28 -4.03 5.68
CA PHE A 49 2.74 -4.20 4.31
C PHE A 49 2.15 -3.12 3.39
N HIS A 50 0.83 -2.99 3.39
CA HIS A 50 0.14 -2.01 2.53
C HIS A 50 0.49 -0.57 2.91
N MET A 51 0.65 -0.27 4.21
CA MET A 51 1.12 1.05 4.66
C MET A 51 2.44 1.46 4.01
N SER A 52 3.44 0.58 4.06
CA SER A 52 4.78 0.89 3.55
C SER A 52 4.76 1.00 2.02
N LEU A 53 4.05 0.09 1.35
CA LEU A 53 3.91 0.10 -0.10
C LEU A 53 3.20 1.36 -0.62
N ILE A 54 2.04 1.70 -0.05
CA ILE A 54 1.27 2.91 -0.43
C ILE A 54 2.11 4.17 -0.19
N ALA A 55 2.82 4.24 0.94
CA ALA A 55 3.69 5.38 1.26
C ALA A 55 4.87 5.50 0.29
N THR A 56 5.42 4.39 -0.21
CA THR A 56 6.50 4.39 -1.19
C THR A 56 5.99 4.84 -2.56
N LEU A 57 4.88 4.27 -3.03
CA LEU A 57 4.26 4.63 -4.30
C LEU A 57 3.79 6.10 -4.33
N TYR A 58 3.22 6.61 -3.23
CA TYR A 58 2.84 8.01 -3.14
C TYR A 58 4.06 8.94 -3.30
N ARG A 59 5.19 8.62 -2.66
CA ARG A 59 6.42 9.42 -2.78
C ARG A 59 6.96 9.44 -4.20
N GLU A 60 6.93 8.30 -4.89
CA GLU A 60 7.32 8.19 -6.29
C GLU A 60 6.42 9.04 -7.21
N LEU A 61 5.11 8.91 -7.09
CA LEU A 61 4.14 9.54 -8.00
C LEU A 61 3.94 11.04 -7.73
N SER A 62 3.91 11.44 -6.46
CA SER A 62 3.68 12.84 -6.07
C SER A 62 4.97 13.67 -6.07
N GLY A 63 6.13 13.03 -5.95
CA GLY A 63 7.41 13.67 -5.68
C GLY A 63 7.53 14.28 -4.27
N ASP A 64 6.55 14.08 -3.38
CA ASP A 64 6.56 14.59 -2.01
C ASP A 64 7.23 13.61 -1.03
N ILE A 65 8.56 13.52 -1.14
CA ILE A 65 9.40 12.55 -0.39
C ILE A 65 9.23 12.68 1.14
N ASN A 66 9.03 13.91 1.63
CA ASN A 66 8.96 14.21 3.07
C ASN A 66 7.52 14.36 3.58
N PHE A 67 6.51 14.05 2.77
CA PHE A 67 5.10 14.22 3.11
C PHE A 67 4.80 15.64 3.62
N ASN A 68 5.39 16.65 2.97
CA ASN A 68 5.22 18.05 3.34
C ASN A 68 3.75 18.47 3.24
N ASN A 69 3.01 17.89 2.30
CA ASN A 69 1.57 18.04 2.22
C ASN A 69 0.86 16.88 2.93
N LYS A 70 0.80 16.98 4.27
CA LYS A 70 0.15 15.99 5.14
C LYS A 70 -1.31 15.76 4.79
N GLN A 71 -2.03 16.79 4.34
CA GLN A 71 -3.44 16.67 3.97
C GLN A 71 -3.60 15.83 2.70
N ASN A 72 -2.80 16.08 1.67
CA ASN A 72 -2.82 15.27 0.45
C ASN A 72 -2.44 13.82 0.73
N TRP A 73 -1.41 13.61 1.56
CA TRP A 73 -1.02 12.27 1.98
C TRP A 73 -2.17 11.56 2.69
N GLY A 74 -2.81 12.20 3.67
CA GLY A 74 -3.94 11.61 4.39
C GLY A 74 -5.10 11.25 3.48
N LEU A 75 -5.48 12.13 2.55
CA LEU A 75 -6.56 11.88 1.60
C LEU A 75 -6.26 10.68 0.68
N VAL A 76 -5.06 10.60 0.12
CA VAL A 76 -4.65 9.46 -0.73
C VAL A 76 -4.56 8.18 0.08
N GLN A 77 -3.99 8.25 1.28
CA GLN A 77 -3.84 7.10 2.16
C GLN A 77 -5.20 6.49 2.52
N PHE A 78 -6.18 7.30 2.94
CA PHE A 78 -7.52 6.83 3.29
C PHE A 78 -8.27 6.25 2.08
N ASP A 79 -8.23 6.93 0.93
CA ASP A 79 -8.90 6.46 -0.29
C ASP A 79 -8.34 5.11 -0.75
N VAL A 80 -7.02 4.97 -0.81
CA VAL A 80 -6.38 3.71 -1.24
C VAL A 80 -6.66 2.59 -0.23
N PHE A 81 -6.56 2.86 1.07
CA PHE A 81 -6.88 1.82 2.06
C PHE A 81 -8.33 1.37 2.01
N SER A 82 -9.27 2.31 1.85
CA SER A 82 -10.69 2.00 1.70
C SER A 82 -10.91 1.02 0.56
N LYS A 83 -10.27 1.26 -0.59
CA LYS A 83 -10.40 0.42 -1.78
C LYS A 83 -9.69 -0.93 -1.65
N VAL A 84 -8.46 -0.96 -1.09
CA VAL A 84 -7.68 -2.18 -0.90
C VAL A 84 -8.37 -3.16 0.06
N PHE A 85 -8.95 -2.60 1.13
CA PHE A 85 -9.54 -3.37 2.22
C PHE A 85 -11.07 -3.47 2.13
N GLY A 86 -11.71 -2.76 1.20
CA GLY A 86 -13.18 -2.74 1.08
C GLY A 86 -13.87 -2.13 2.30
N LEU A 87 -13.18 -1.26 3.04
CA LEU A 87 -13.66 -0.67 4.29
C LEU A 87 -14.18 0.74 4.05
N ASN A 88 -15.26 1.09 4.73
CA ASN A 88 -15.71 2.48 4.81
C ASN A 88 -14.82 3.31 5.77
N GLU A 89 -15.05 4.61 5.83
CA GLU A 89 -14.25 5.54 6.65
C GLU A 89 -14.26 5.17 8.13
N ASP A 90 -15.42 4.84 8.71
CA ASP A 90 -15.55 4.48 10.12
C ASP A 90 -14.78 3.18 10.43
N GLU A 91 -14.88 2.19 9.53
CA GLU A 91 -14.17 0.92 9.66
C GLU A 91 -12.65 1.10 9.57
N LEU A 92 -12.16 1.97 8.67
CA LEU A 92 -10.75 2.32 8.59
C LEU A 92 -10.25 2.98 9.88
N LEU A 93 -11.02 3.94 10.42
CA LEU A 93 -10.67 4.62 11.66
C LEU A 93 -10.63 3.67 12.86
N GLN A 94 -11.51 2.67 12.89
CA GLN A 94 -11.57 1.71 14.00
C GLN A 94 -10.54 0.59 13.88
N ARG A 95 -10.30 0.08 12.68
CA ARG A 95 -9.49 -1.13 12.46
C ARG A 95 -8.06 -0.82 12.07
N ILE A 96 -7.85 0.19 11.23
CA ILE A 96 -6.55 0.44 10.58
C ILE A 96 -5.78 1.55 11.31
N LEU A 97 -6.44 2.66 11.64
CA LEU A 97 -5.77 3.83 12.25
C LEU A 97 -5.00 3.50 13.54
N PRO A 98 -5.50 2.66 14.47
CA PRO A 98 -4.75 2.33 15.68
C PRO A 98 -3.40 1.66 15.40
N ILE A 99 -3.33 0.83 14.35
CA ILE A 99 -2.10 0.13 13.93
C ILE A 99 -1.15 1.10 13.21
N ILE A 100 -1.69 2.09 12.51
CA ILE A 100 -0.89 3.17 11.90
C ILE A 100 -0.17 3.96 12.99
N GLU A 101 -0.93 4.40 14.00
CA GLU A 101 -0.46 5.27 15.08
C GLU A 101 0.46 4.54 16.07
N ASN A 102 0.16 3.27 16.36
CA ASN A 102 0.91 2.43 17.30
C ASN A 102 1.25 1.08 16.65
N PRO A 103 2.25 1.03 15.76
CA PRO A 103 2.60 -0.21 15.06
C PRO A 103 3.18 -1.26 15.99
N SER A 104 2.67 -2.48 15.89
CA SER A 104 3.25 -3.66 16.52
C SER A 104 4.52 -4.14 15.80
N SER A 105 5.15 -5.18 16.35
CA SER A 105 6.23 -5.91 15.68
C SER A 105 5.78 -6.56 14.38
N GLU A 106 4.54 -7.07 14.31
CA GLU A 106 3.99 -7.70 13.10
C GLU A 106 3.75 -6.67 12.01
N ALA A 107 3.15 -5.52 12.36
CA ALA A 107 3.01 -4.39 11.44
C ALA A 107 4.37 -3.90 10.94
N THR A 108 5.39 -3.88 11.82
CA THR A 108 6.75 -3.48 11.46
C THR A 108 7.40 -4.49 10.51
N ARG A 109 7.21 -5.80 10.73
CA ARG A 109 7.69 -6.83 9.79
C ARG A 109 7.05 -6.65 8.41
N GLY A 110 5.73 -6.49 8.35
CA GLY A 110 5.02 -6.24 7.09
C GLY A 110 5.54 -5.01 6.35
N ARG A 111 5.82 -3.92 7.08
CA ARG A 111 6.39 -2.69 6.48
C ARG A 111 7.76 -2.91 5.86
N ASN A 112 8.61 -3.73 6.47
CA ASN A 112 9.94 -4.03 5.97
C ASN A 112 9.85 -4.94 4.74
N ASP A 113 9.08 -6.01 4.82
CA ASP A 113 8.88 -6.95 3.71
C ASP A 113 8.30 -6.24 2.48
N ALA A 114 7.41 -5.26 2.66
CA ALA A 114 6.91 -4.44 1.56
C ALA A 114 7.97 -3.57 0.88
N ARG A 115 9.00 -3.12 1.63
CA ARG A 115 10.13 -2.37 1.04
C ARG A 115 10.99 -3.30 0.22
N ASP A 116 11.32 -4.47 0.77
CA ASP A 116 12.12 -5.47 0.07
C ASP A 116 11.42 -5.91 -1.23
N ALA A 117 10.11 -6.20 -1.15
CA ALA A 117 9.29 -6.52 -2.32
C ALA A 117 9.32 -5.42 -3.38
N TYR A 118 9.24 -4.17 -2.96
CA TYR A 118 9.26 -3.03 -3.85
C TYR A 118 10.65 -2.83 -4.49
N GLU A 119 11.73 -3.02 -3.74
CA GLU A 119 13.10 -2.98 -4.25
C GLU A 119 13.35 -4.09 -5.27
N MET A 120 12.84 -5.30 -5.05
CA MET A 120 12.91 -6.40 -6.02
C MET A 120 12.26 -6.01 -7.36
N ILE A 121 11.05 -5.41 -7.30
CA ILE A 121 10.35 -4.93 -8.50
C ILE A 121 11.17 -3.84 -9.21
N GLN A 122 11.69 -2.86 -8.47
CA GLN A 122 12.49 -1.77 -9.06
C GLN A 122 13.78 -2.26 -9.72
N ASN A 123 14.38 -3.32 -9.17
CA ASN A 123 15.58 -3.95 -9.71
C ASN A 123 15.28 -4.92 -10.87
N ASN A 124 14.02 -5.16 -11.21
CA ASN A 124 13.56 -6.21 -12.14
C ASN A 124 14.06 -7.61 -11.74
N ASP A 125 14.14 -7.87 -10.43
CA ASP A 125 14.49 -9.17 -9.86
C ASP A 125 13.22 -10.02 -9.71
N ASP A 126 12.70 -10.47 -10.85
CA ASP A 126 11.45 -11.24 -10.91
C ASP A 126 11.56 -12.54 -10.10
N GLU A 127 12.73 -13.20 -10.09
CA GLU A 127 12.96 -14.46 -9.36
C GLU A 127 12.82 -14.24 -7.85
N ALA A 128 13.51 -13.25 -7.29
CA ALA A 128 13.39 -12.90 -5.88
C ALA A 128 11.96 -12.50 -5.51
N PHE A 129 11.29 -11.73 -6.38
CA PHE A 129 9.89 -11.34 -6.16
C PHE A 129 8.94 -12.55 -6.19
N PHE A 130 9.15 -13.51 -7.08
CA PHE A 130 8.36 -14.75 -7.11
C PHE A 130 8.61 -15.63 -5.87
N GLU A 131 9.85 -15.74 -5.40
CA GLU A 131 10.18 -16.43 -4.15
C GLU A 131 9.53 -15.79 -2.93
N PHE A 132 9.63 -14.47 -2.84
CA PHE A 132 8.97 -13.68 -1.80
C PHE A 132 7.46 -13.93 -1.75
N ASN A 133 6.78 -13.85 -2.89
CA ASN A 133 5.34 -14.10 -2.98
C ASN A 133 4.95 -15.53 -2.57
N ARG A 134 5.77 -16.53 -2.91
CA ARG A 134 5.55 -17.92 -2.46
C ARG A 134 5.60 -18.03 -0.95
N ASN A 135 6.56 -17.37 -0.31
CA ASN A 135 6.75 -17.44 1.14
C ASN A 135 5.63 -16.75 1.92
N ILE A 136 5.13 -15.61 1.43
CA ILE A 136 4.06 -14.85 2.11
C ILE A 136 2.68 -15.49 1.94
N LYS A 137 2.43 -16.23 0.84
CA LYS A 137 1.17 -16.94 0.63
C LYS A 137 0.85 -17.99 1.72
N HIS A 138 1.84 -18.36 2.55
CA HIS A 138 1.73 -19.34 3.62
C HIS A 138 1.53 -18.73 5.02
N LEU A 139 1.50 -17.40 5.13
CA LEU A 139 1.11 -16.66 6.34
C LEU A 139 -0.41 -16.46 6.40
#